data_AF-A0AAV2HLR1-F1
#
_entry.id   AF-A0AAV2HLR1-F1
#
_cell.length_a   1.000
_cell.length_b   1.000
_cell.length_c   1.000
_cell.angle_alpha   90.00
_cell.angle_beta   90.00
_cell.angle_gamma   90.00
#
_symmetry.space_group_name_H-M   'P 1'
#
loop_
_entity.id
_entity.type
_entity.pdbx_description
1 polymer ?
#
loop_
_entity_poly.entity_id
_entity_poly.type
_entity_poly.pdbx_seq_one_letter_code
_entity_poly.pdbx_strand_id
1 'polypeptide(L)'
;GLLTGKVRRGLKPAEGRLAWVAEDKTRVRQSAPLWSEFDDKTFDLIEAAEAIGKRYNRSLPQVAIRWLLQKDVVSSVVIGARTLAQLDDNLEASSGWSLTKDEVR
;
A
#
# COMPACT_ATOMS: atom_id res chain seq x y z
N GLY A 1 -2.02 0.57 -6.86
CA GLY A 1 -0.64 0.67 -6.38
C GLY A 1 -0.27 -0.64 -5.71
N LEU A 2 0.95 -0.75 -5.17
CA LEU A 2 1.39 -1.95 -4.46
C LEU A 2 0.55 -2.21 -3.20
N LEU A 3 0.36 -1.18 -2.38
CA LEU A 3 -0.26 -1.26 -1.06
C LEU A 3 -1.79 -1.12 -1.09
N THR A 4 -2.47 -1.62 -2.13
CA THR A 4 -3.94 -1.49 -2.25
C THR A 4 -4.72 -2.67 -1.68
N GLY A 5 -4.05 -3.63 -1.02
CA GLY A 5 -4.65 -4.88 -0.54
C GLY A 5 -5.02 -5.89 -1.63
N LYS A 6 -4.71 -5.56 -2.89
CA LYS A 6 -4.98 -6.39 -4.09
C LYS A 6 -3.77 -7.23 -4.52
N VAL A 7 -2.58 -6.90 -4.02
CA VAL A 7 -1.33 -7.62 -4.32
C VAL A 7 -1.05 -8.58 -3.18
N ARG A 8 -0.86 -9.86 -3.49
CA ARG A 8 -0.64 -10.93 -2.51
C ARG A 8 0.42 -11.89 -3.00
N ARG A 9 1.12 -12.54 -2.06
CA ARG A 9 2.16 -13.52 -2.38
C ARG A 9 1.61 -14.64 -3.25
N GLY A 10 2.39 -15.02 -4.27
CA GLY A 10 2.03 -16.11 -5.19
C GLY A 10 0.85 -15.82 -6.12
N LEU A 11 0.19 -14.66 -5.99
CA LEU A 11 -0.94 -14.28 -6.82
C LEU A 11 -0.57 -13.12 -7.73
N LYS A 12 -0.76 -13.31 -9.03
CA LYS A 12 -0.70 -12.20 -9.98
C LYS A 12 -1.88 -11.26 -9.69
N PRO A 13 -1.66 -9.94 -9.60
CA PRO A 13 -2.73 -8.99 -9.42
C PRO A 13 -3.70 -9.09 -10.60
N ALA A 14 -5.01 -9.07 -10.33
CA ALA A 14 -6.04 -9.16 -11.36
C ALA A 14 -6.43 -7.80 -11.94
N GLU A 15 -6.11 -6.70 -11.25
CA GLU A 15 -6.56 -5.36 -11.65
C GLU A 15 -5.48 -4.27 -11.49
N GLY A 16 -5.65 -3.19 -12.25
CA GLY A 16 -4.85 -1.98 -12.14
C GLY A 16 -3.51 -2.05 -12.87
N ARG A 17 -2.66 -1.04 -12.63
CA ARG A 17 -1.38 -0.90 -13.35
C ARG A 17 -0.43 -2.10 -13.12
N LEU A 18 -0.42 -2.66 -11.92
CA LEU A 18 0.45 -3.81 -11.61
C LEU A 18 0.00 -5.08 -12.34
N ALA A 19 -1.31 -5.34 -12.45
CA ALA A 19 -1.84 -6.43 -13.28
C ALA A 19 -1.44 -6.27 -14.74
N TRP A 20 -1.68 -5.07 -15.30
CA TRP A 20 -1.37 -4.75 -16.69
C TRP A 20 0.12 -4.91 -17.06
N VAL A 21 1.03 -4.67 -16.10
CA VAL A 21 2.48 -4.92 -16.26
C VAL A 21 2.83 -6.40 -16.03
N ALA A 22 2.18 -7.08 -15.08
CA ALA A 22 2.44 -8.48 -14.77
C ALA A 22 2.05 -9.46 -15.90
N GLU A 23 1.16 -9.05 -16.79
CA GLU A 23 0.69 -9.82 -17.95
C GLU A 23 1.67 -9.81 -19.14
N ASP A 24 2.47 -8.75 -19.29
CA ASP A 24 3.27 -8.53 -20.50
C ASP A 24 4.68 -8.04 -20.14
N LYS A 25 5.68 -8.89 -20.42
CA LYS A 25 7.09 -8.64 -20.11
C LYS A 25 7.67 -7.44 -20.87
N THR A 26 7.04 -6.97 -21.94
CA THR A 26 7.47 -5.74 -22.64
C THR A 26 7.17 -4.47 -21.82
N ARG A 27 6.25 -4.56 -20.85
CA ARG A 27 5.76 -3.43 -20.05
C ARG A 27 6.44 -3.29 -18.70
N VAL A 28 7.46 -4.12 -18.40
CA VAL A 28 8.06 -4.21 -17.05
C VAL A 28 8.45 -2.86 -16.46
N ARG A 29 8.90 -1.90 -17.29
CA ARG A 29 9.31 -0.55 -16.89
C ARG A 29 8.18 0.47 -16.76
N GLN A 30 6.92 0.05 -16.88
CA GLN A 30 5.74 0.93 -16.80
C GLN A 30 5.10 0.96 -15.41
N SER A 31 5.73 0.32 -14.41
CA SER A 31 5.39 0.46 -12.99
C SER A 31 6.66 0.60 -12.15
N ALA A 32 6.57 1.32 -11.04
CA ALA A 32 7.61 1.37 -10.02
C ALA A 32 7.00 1.01 -8.65
N PRO A 33 7.62 0.10 -7.87
CA PRO A 33 8.75 -0.77 -8.26
C PRO A 33 8.41 -1.72 -9.43
N LEU A 34 9.42 -2.30 -10.09
CA LEU A 34 9.19 -3.20 -11.23
C LEU A 34 8.52 -4.48 -10.71
N TRP A 35 7.51 -5.00 -11.43
CA TRP A 35 6.86 -6.26 -11.03
C TRP A 35 7.85 -7.43 -10.86
N SER A 36 8.89 -7.48 -11.69
CA SER A 36 9.94 -8.50 -11.63
C SER A 36 10.88 -8.37 -10.43
N GLU A 37 10.85 -7.25 -9.70
CA GLU A 37 11.67 -7.00 -8.51
C GLU A 37 10.94 -7.40 -7.22
N PHE A 38 9.67 -7.82 -7.29
CA PHE A 38 8.94 -8.21 -6.10
C PHE A 38 9.47 -9.56 -5.60
N ASP A 39 10.09 -9.52 -4.43
CA ASP A 39 10.69 -10.65 -3.74
C ASP A 39 9.93 -10.97 -2.44
N ASP A 40 10.40 -11.99 -1.71
CA ASP A 40 9.78 -12.39 -0.46
C ASP A 40 9.72 -11.25 0.56
N LYS A 41 10.74 -10.37 0.60
CA LYS A 41 10.75 -9.21 1.51
C LYS A 41 9.65 -8.22 1.20
N THR A 42 9.36 -8.00 -0.08
CA THR A 42 8.25 -7.15 -0.52
C THR A 42 6.92 -7.70 0.01
N PHE A 43 6.72 -9.01 -0.09
CA PHE A 43 5.51 -9.66 0.39
C PHE A 43 5.44 -9.75 1.92
N ASP A 44 6.58 -9.95 2.60
CA ASP A 44 6.67 -9.91 4.07
C ASP A 44 6.21 -8.54 4.59
N LEU A 45 6.63 -7.45 3.93
CA LEU A 45 6.20 -6.09 4.27
C LEU A 45 4.69 -5.90 4.07
N ILE A 46 4.15 -6.36 2.94
CA ILE A 46 2.70 -6.28 2.66
C ILE A 46 1.92 -7.03 3.74
N GLU A 47 2.32 -8.26 4.06
CA GLU A 47 1.65 -9.11 5.05
C GLU A 47 1.75 -8.52 6.46
N ALA A 48 2.90 -7.93 6.84
CA ALA A 48 3.07 -7.22 8.11
C ALA A 48 2.13 -6.00 8.21
N ALA A 49 2.05 -5.20 7.16
CA ALA A 49 1.17 -4.04 7.10
C ALA A 49 -0.32 -4.42 7.07
N GLU A 50 -0.69 -5.52 6.41
CA GLU A 50 -2.05 -6.09 6.48
C GLU A 50 -2.39 -6.58 7.90
N ALA A 51 -1.44 -7.22 8.59
CA ALA A 51 -1.63 -7.66 9.97
C ALA A 51 -1.86 -6.48 10.93
N ILE A 52 -1.13 -5.37 10.73
CA ILE A 52 -1.38 -4.10 11.44
C ILE A 52 -2.80 -3.60 11.11
N GLY A 53 -3.17 -3.52 9.83
CA GLY A 53 -4.49 -3.06 9.40
C GLY A 53 -5.63 -3.84 10.06
N LYS A 54 -5.51 -5.17 10.15
CA LYS A 54 -6.48 -6.02 10.85
C LYS A 54 -6.63 -5.66 12.33
N ARG A 55 -5.56 -5.32 13.04
CA ARG A 55 -5.64 -4.92 14.47
C ARG A 55 -6.43 -3.63 14.69
N TYR A 56 -6.32 -2.69 13.76
CA TYR A 56 -6.98 -1.39 13.84
C TYR A 56 -8.30 -1.30 13.07
N ASN A 57 -8.70 -2.38 12.39
CA ASN A 57 -9.81 -2.39 11.43
C ASN A 57 -9.63 -1.32 10.33
N ARG A 58 -8.42 -1.25 9.76
CA ARG A 58 -8.00 -0.28 8.74
C ARG A 58 -7.51 -0.97 7.48
N SER A 59 -7.70 -0.31 6.35
CA SER A 59 -7.23 -0.78 5.05
C SER A 59 -5.70 -0.69 4.95
N LEU A 60 -5.08 -1.51 4.09
CA LEU A 60 -3.63 -1.44 3.84
C LEU A 60 -3.18 -0.04 3.36
N PRO A 61 -3.91 0.65 2.45
CA PRO A 61 -3.64 2.06 2.12
C PRO A 61 -3.63 2.97 3.35
N GLN A 62 -4.62 2.84 4.23
CA GLN A 62 -4.72 3.64 5.45
C GLN A 62 -3.51 3.45 6.36
N VAL A 63 -3.07 2.21 6.57
CA VAL A 63 -1.85 1.91 7.35
C VAL A 63 -0.62 2.57 6.74
N ALA A 64 -0.44 2.45 5.42
CA ALA A 64 0.72 3.03 4.74
C ALA A 64 0.75 4.57 4.85
N ILE A 65 -0.41 5.22 4.66
CA ILE A 65 -0.53 6.67 4.78
C ILE A 65 -0.32 7.11 6.24
N ARG A 66 -0.94 6.41 7.21
CA ARG A 66 -0.79 6.70 8.64
C ARG A 66 0.65 6.55 9.12
N TRP A 67 1.36 5.54 8.63
CA TRP A 67 2.78 5.34 8.92
C TRP A 67 3.62 6.55 8.49
N LEU A 68 3.37 7.10 7.30
CA LEU A 68 4.04 8.31 6.81
C LEU A 68 3.66 9.54 7.64
N LEU A 69 2.36 9.73 7.93
CA LEU A 69 1.86 10.86 8.73
C LEU A 69 2.41 10.89 10.16
N GLN A 70 2.90 9.76 10.68
CA GLN A 70 3.52 9.65 12.00
C GLN A 70 5.05 9.81 12.00
N LYS A 71 5.66 10.14 10.86
CA LYS A 71 7.09 10.47 10.80
C LYS A 71 7.26 11.98 11.00
N ASP A 72 8.06 12.36 11.99
CA ASP A 72 8.35 13.77 12.31
C ASP A 72 8.90 14.57 11.11
N VAL A 73 9.59 13.90 10.19
CA VAL A 73 10.18 14.50 8.98
C VAL A 73 9.20 14.67 7.82
N VAL A 74 7.98 14.14 7.93
CA VAL A 74 6.97 14.17 6.86
C VAL A 74 5.93 15.24 7.17
N SER A 75 5.95 16.35 6.43
CA SER A 75 4.98 17.44 6.61
C SER A 75 3.62 17.15 5.96
N SER A 76 3.61 16.42 4.85
CA SER A 76 2.39 16.06 4.12
C SER A 76 2.58 14.79 3.30
N VAL A 77 1.48 14.09 3.02
CA VAL A 77 1.47 12.88 2.18
C VAL A 77 0.62 13.16 0.95
N VAL A 78 1.24 13.04 -0.23
CA VAL A 78 0.53 13.17 -1.51
C VAL A 78 -0.11 11.83 -1.85
N ILE A 79 -1.44 11.82 -1.97
CA ILE A 79 -2.23 10.62 -2.30
C ILE A 79 -2.85 10.73 -3.69
N GLY A 80 -2.97 9.60 -4.37
CA GLY A 80 -3.69 9.49 -5.63
C GLY A 80 -4.93 8.61 -5.46
N ALA A 81 -6.07 9.06 -6.00
CA ALA A 81 -7.32 8.31 -6.03
C ALA A 81 -7.93 8.39 -7.44
N ARG A 82 -8.54 7.30 -7.91
CA ARG A 82 -9.25 7.25 -9.20
C ARG A 82 -10.77 7.32 -9.03
N THR A 83 -11.25 7.11 -7.81
CA THR A 83 -12.66 7.14 -7.45
C THR A 83 -12.83 7.88 -6.13
N LEU A 84 -14.01 8.43 -5.88
CA LEU A 84 -14.31 9.10 -4.61
C LEU A 84 -14.18 8.13 -3.42
N ALA A 85 -14.66 6.89 -3.55
CA ALA A 85 -14.50 5.88 -2.50
C ALA A 85 -13.03 5.61 -2.12
N GLN A 86 -12.09 5.68 -3.06
CA GLN A 86 -10.65 5.57 -2.75
C GLN A 86 -10.13 6.81 -2.03
N LEU A 87 -10.61 7.99 -2.42
CA LEU A 87 -10.24 9.23 -1.76
C LEU A 87 -10.73 9.22 -0.31
N ASP A 88 -12.00 8.88 -0.09
CA ASP A 88 -12.60 8.80 1.24
C ASP A 88 -11.87 7.78 2.12
N ASP A 89 -11.61 6.57 1.60
CA ASP A 89 -10.82 5.55 2.32
C ASP A 89 -9.42 6.04 2.68
N ASN A 90 -8.73 6.73 1.77
CA ASN A 90 -7.40 7.26 2.04
C ASN A 90 -7.42 8.38 3.10
N LEU A 91 -8.46 9.23 3.12
CA LEU A 91 -8.59 10.33 4.08
C LEU A 91 -8.81 9.83 5.52
N GLU A 92 -9.45 8.68 5.69
CA GLU A 92 -9.61 8.01 6.98
C GLU A 92 -8.27 7.59 7.62
N ALA A 93 -7.15 7.61 6.88
CA ALA A 93 -5.82 7.46 7.46
C ALA A 93 -5.45 8.62 8.41
N SER A 94 -6.08 9.78 8.25
CA SER A 94 -5.86 10.98 9.07
C SER A 94 -6.82 11.08 10.27
N SER A 95 -7.81 10.19 10.38
CA SER A 95 -8.82 10.21 11.46
C SER A 95 -8.29 9.60 12.76
N GLY A 96 -9.02 9.78 13.87
CA GLY A 96 -8.59 9.59 15.28
C GLY A 96 -8.14 8.20 15.74
N TRP A 97 -7.14 7.63 15.09
CA TRP A 97 -6.42 6.41 15.47
C TRP A 97 -4.92 6.61 15.23
N SER A 98 -4.08 5.76 15.80
CA SER A 98 -2.63 5.85 15.63
C SER A 98 -1.97 4.48 15.64
N LEU A 99 -0.86 4.37 14.92
CA LEU A 99 0.06 3.24 15.04
C LEU A 99 0.92 3.41 16.30
N THR A 100 1.25 2.31 16.94
CA THR A 100 2.22 2.30 18.04
C THR A 100 3.62 2.69 17.58
N LYS A 101 4.50 3.05 18.52
CA LYS A 101 5.91 3.36 18.20
C LYS A 101 6.62 2.18 17.52
N ASP A 102 6.32 0.96 17.95
CA ASP A 102 6.94 -0.25 17.38
C ASP A 102 6.45 -0.53 15.96
N GLU A 103 5.18 -0.23 15.65
CA GLU A 103 4.65 -0.38 14.28
C GLU A 103 5.12 0.72 13.31
N VAL A 104 5.59 1.84 13.84
CA VAL A 104 6.18 2.93 13.04
C VAL A 104 7.69 2.74 12.83
N ARG A 105 8.36 1.95 13.67
CA ARG A 105 9.81 1.77 13.65
C ARG A 105 10.25 0.98 12.41
#